data_AF-A0AAD9Y7P2-F1
#
_entry.id   AF-A0AAD9Y7P2-F1
#
_cell.length_a   1.000
_cell.length_b   1.000
_cell.length_c   1.000
_cell.angle_alpha   90.00
_cell.angle_beta   90.00
_cell.angle_gamma   90.00
#
_symmetry.space_group_name_H-M   'P 1'
#
loop_
_entity.id
_entity.type
_entity.pdbx_description
1 polymer ?
#
loop_
_entity_poly.entity_id
_entity_poly.type
_entity_poly.pdbx_seq_one_letter_code
_entity_poly.pdbx_strand_id
1 'polypeptide(L)'
;MYNKPSMLDALTAWHEIAQDAGVSGYDLASRWVAFSSALDPAHEDGIVMGASSVPQLGDNLAGLEKGPLPAAIVSRIDRIWDKVSHEAPVVDIPFITRTGMKYASQIAAK
;
A
#
# COMPACT_ATOMS: atom_id res chain seq x y z
N MET A 1 1.79 -12.74 -13.70
CA MET A 1 2.54 -11.87 -12.77
C MET A 1 2.51 -12.39 -11.33
N TYR A 2 1.35 -12.77 -10.79
CA TYR A 2 1.23 -13.10 -9.36
C TYR A 2 1.55 -14.54 -8.94
N ASN A 3 1.57 -15.52 -9.85
CA ASN A 3 1.84 -16.94 -9.53
C ASN A 3 3.32 -17.32 -9.72
N LYS A 4 4.24 -16.51 -9.21
CA LYS A 4 5.68 -16.82 -9.20
C LYS A 4 6.07 -17.38 -7.83
N PRO A 5 7.01 -18.33 -7.73
CA PRO A 5 7.44 -18.88 -6.43
C PRO A 5 7.86 -17.79 -5.44
N SER A 6 8.63 -16.81 -5.91
CA SER A 6 9.04 -15.62 -5.14
C SER A 6 7.87 -14.84 -4.54
N MET A 7 6.75 -14.71 -5.25
CA MET A 7 5.54 -14.03 -4.75
C MET A 7 4.76 -14.87 -3.75
N LEU A 8 4.72 -16.19 -3.95
CA LEU A 8 4.05 -17.11 -3.03
C LEU A 8 4.80 -17.21 -1.70
N ASP A 9 6.14 -17.22 -1.75
CA ASP A 9 6.99 -17.20 -0.55
C ASP A 9 6.82 -15.88 0.21
N ALA A 10 6.75 -14.76 -0.51
CA ALA A 10 6.47 -13.46 0.09
C ALA A 10 5.07 -13.37 0.70
N LEU A 11 4.06 -13.96 0.05
CA LEU A 11 2.70 -14.03 0.60
C LEU A 11 2.64 -14.91 1.86
N THR A 12 3.43 -15.98 1.91
CA THR A 12 3.56 -16.82 3.11
C THR A 12 4.16 -16.01 4.26
N ALA A 13 5.29 -15.34 4.03
CA ALA A 13 5.91 -14.47 5.02
C ALA A 13 4.98 -13.31 5.45
N TRP A 14 4.21 -12.76 4.51
CA TRP A 14 3.21 -11.72 4.80
C TRP A 14 2.14 -12.23 5.76
N HIS A 15 1.66 -13.45 5.55
CA HIS A 15 0.65 -14.06 6.42
C HIS A 15 1.18 -14.28 7.85
N GLU A 16 2.42 -14.74 7.99
CA GLU A 16 3.08 -14.89 9.29
C GLU A 16 3.20 -13.55 10.02
N ILE A 17 3.61 -12.49 9.32
CA ILE A 17 3.70 -11.14 9.91
C ILE A 17 2.33 -10.66 10.39
N ALA A 18 1.28 -10.87 9.59
CA ALA A 18 -0.07 -10.47 9.94
C ALA A 18 -0.58 -11.22 11.19
N GLN A 19 -0.31 -12.52 11.28
CA GLN A 19 -0.63 -13.33 12.46
C GLN A 19 0.10 -12.83 13.71
N ASP A 20 1.42 -12.60 13.62
CA ASP A 20 2.21 -12.09 14.75
C ASP A 20 1.77 -10.69 15.20
N ALA A 21 1.31 -9.86 14.26
CA ALA A 21 0.75 -8.56 14.54
C ALA A 21 -0.70 -8.61 15.05
N GLY A 22 -1.36 -9.77 15.01
CA GLY A 22 -2.75 -9.94 15.43
C GLY A 22 -3.76 -9.21 14.53
N VAL A 23 -3.43 -9.02 13.25
CA VAL A 23 -4.24 -8.26 12.28
C VAL A 23 -4.50 -9.08 11.01
N SER A 24 -5.47 -8.65 10.20
CA SER A 24 -5.66 -9.23 8.87
C SER A 24 -4.55 -8.80 7.92
N GLY A 25 -4.30 -9.56 6.86
CA GLY A 25 -3.31 -9.18 5.84
C GLY A 25 -3.66 -7.85 5.13
N TYR A 26 -4.95 -7.53 5.03
CA TYR A 26 -5.41 -6.24 4.51
C TYR A 26 -5.13 -5.09 5.50
N ASP A 27 -5.45 -5.27 6.79
CA ASP A 27 -5.19 -4.27 7.83
C ASP A 27 -3.68 -3.98 7.93
N LEU A 28 -2.84 -5.01 7.83
CA LEU A 28 -1.39 -4.88 7.75
C LEU A 28 -0.94 -4.00 6.57
N ALA A 29 -1.49 -4.25 5.37
CA ALA A 29 -1.11 -3.53 4.16
C ALA A 29 -1.55 -2.06 4.24
N SER A 30 -2.82 -1.85 4.56
CA SER A 30 -3.43 -0.53 4.62
C SER A 30 -2.73 0.37 5.65
N ARG A 31 -2.42 -0.17 6.83
CA ARG A 31 -1.71 0.59 7.87
C ARG A 31 -0.24 0.86 7.50
N TRP A 32 0.45 -0.07 6.85
CA TRP A 32 1.80 0.20 6.35
C TRP A 32 1.80 1.32 5.32
N VAL A 33 0.84 1.31 4.37
CA VAL A 33 0.71 2.39 3.38
C VAL A 33 0.42 3.73 4.06
N ALA A 34 -0.51 3.78 5.01
CA ALA A 34 -0.92 5.03 5.65
C ALA A 34 0.15 5.67 6.56
N PHE A 35 1.00 4.88 7.21
CA PHE A 35 1.85 5.38 8.29
C PHE A 35 3.35 5.12 8.11
N SER A 36 3.74 4.31 7.12
CA SER A 36 5.14 3.87 6.95
C SER A 36 5.61 3.89 5.50
N SER A 37 4.77 4.37 4.58
CA SER A 37 5.16 4.61 3.19
C SER A 37 5.71 6.03 2.99
N ALA A 38 5.94 6.40 1.72
CA ALA A 38 6.39 7.73 1.34
C ALA A 38 5.26 8.79 1.29
N LEU A 39 4.02 8.44 1.63
CA LEU A 39 2.91 9.40 1.65
C LEU A 39 3.16 10.51 2.67
N ASP A 40 2.93 11.74 2.26
CA ASP A 40 3.08 12.91 3.11
C ASP A 40 1.79 13.75 3.11
N PRO A 41 1.08 13.85 4.25
CA PRO A 41 -0.11 14.68 4.37
C PRO A 41 0.11 16.16 4.01
N ALA A 42 1.34 16.67 4.10
CA ALA A 42 1.67 18.03 3.71
C ALA A 42 1.57 18.25 2.18
N HIS A 43 1.64 17.18 1.39
CA HIS A 43 1.43 17.19 -0.06
C HIS A 43 0.00 16.82 -0.47
N GLU A 44 -0.93 16.74 0.49
CA GLU A 44 -2.31 16.28 0.26
C GLU A 44 -2.38 14.85 -0.31
N ASP A 45 -1.36 14.04 -0.01
CA ASP A 45 -1.31 12.64 -0.39
C ASP A 45 -2.42 11.85 0.31
N GLY A 46 -3.00 10.88 -0.41
CA GLY A 46 -4.11 10.08 0.09
C GLY A 46 -4.12 8.66 -0.45
N ILE A 47 -4.89 7.80 0.20
CA ILE A 47 -5.07 6.40 -0.17
C ILE A 47 -6.43 6.23 -0.85
N VAL A 48 -6.44 5.68 -2.06
CA VAL A 48 -7.69 5.22 -2.70
C VAL A 48 -8.01 3.82 -2.19
N MET A 49 -9.07 3.70 -1.39
CA MET A 49 -9.48 2.43 -0.80
C MET A 49 -10.50 1.71 -1.68
N GLY A 50 -10.13 0.53 -2.19
CA GLY A 50 -11.06 -0.37 -2.86
C GLY A 50 -11.83 -1.24 -1.88
N ALA A 51 -13.15 -1.35 -2.06
CA ALA A 51 -14.02 -2.28 -1.35
C ALA A 51 -15.11 -2.79 -2.29
N SER A 52 -15.53 -4.05 -2.12
CA SER A 52 -16.63 -4.65 -2.90
C SER A 52 -18.00 -4.46 -2.25
N SER A 53 -18.04 -3.96 -1.01
CA SER A 53 -19.28 -3.69 -0.28
C SER A 53 -19.08 -2.60 0.78
N VAL A 54 -20.18 -1.95 1.19
CA VAL A 54 -20.17 -0.92 2.23
C VAL A 54 -19.72 -1.47 3.60
N PRO A 55 -20.17 -2.66 4.05
CA PRO A 55 -19.68 -3.24 5.31
C PRO A 55 -18.17 -3.47 5.30
N GLN A 56 -17.63 -4.02 4.20
CA GLN A 56 -16.19 -4.21 4.05
C GLN A 56 -15.42 -2.88 4.14
N LEU A 57 -15.95 -1.81 3.53
CA LEU A 57 -15.35 -0.49 3.63
C LEU A 57 -15.32 -0.01 5.09
N GLY A 58 -16.38 -0.23 5.87
CA GLY A 58 -16.44 0.10 7.28
C GLY A 58 -15.35 -0.62 8.10
N ASP A 59 -15.21 -1.93 7.91
CA ASP A 59 -14.17 -2.73 8.58
C ASP A 59 -12.75 -2.27 8.20
N ASN A 60 -12.55 -1.94 6.91
CA ASN A 60 -11.28 -1.45 6.41
C ASN A 60 -10.89 -0.11 7.04
N LEU A 61 -11.84 0.82 7.18
CA LEU A 61 -11.62 2.12 7.82
C LEU A 61 -11.33 1.97 9.32
N ALA A 62 -12.08 1.11 10.02
CA ALA A 62 -11.84 0.82 11.43
C ALA A 62 -10.43 0.22 11.67
N GLY A 63 -9.87 -0.50 10.70
CA GLY A 63 -8.48 -0.95 10.71
C GLY A 63 -7.48 0.20 10.74
N LEU A 64 -7.66 1.20 9.86
CA LEU A 64 -6.79 2.38 9.78
C LEU A 64 -6.81 3.23 11.05
N GLU A 65 -7.96 3.33 11.72
CA GLU A 65 -8.11 4.08 12.98
C GLU A 65 -7.24 3.51 14.12
N LYS A 66 -6.76 2.25 14.01
CA LYS A 66 -5.81 1.66 14.97
C LYS A 66 -4.40 2.26 14.90
N GLY A 67 -4.12 3.10 13.91
CA GLY A 67 -2.87 3.86 13.81
C GLY A 67 -1.67 3.04 13.32
N PRO A 68 -0.43 3.50 13.57
CA PRO A 68 0.78 2.91 13.02
C PRO A 68 1.03 1.48 13.53
N LEU A 69 1.74 0.69 12.73
CA LEU A 69 2.21 -0.64 13.13
C LEU A 69 3.46 -0.53 14.01
N PRO A 70 3.74 -1.52 14.88
CA PRO A 70 4.99 -1.57 15.63
C PRO A 70 6.21 -1.59 14.69
N ALA A 71 7.29 -0.90 15.04
CA ALA A 71 8.50 -0.81 14.21
C ALA A 71 9.09 -2.19 13.84
N ALA A 72 8.98 -3.17 14.73
CA ALA A 72 9.43 -4.54 14.47
C ALA A 72 8.64 -5.22 13.34
N ILE A 73 7.34 -4.91 13.21
CA ILE A 73 6.48 -5.42 12.14
C ILE A 73 6.83 -4.72 10.81
N VAL A 74 6.99 -3.40 10.83
CA VAL A 74 7.40 -2.61 9.65
C VAL A 74 8.71 -3.12 9.08
N SER A 75 9.73 -3.33 9.92
CA SER A 75 11.02 -3.88 9.48
C SER A 75 10.92 -5.27 8.83
N ARG A 76 9.93 -6.09 9.20
CA ARG A 76 9.68 -7.38 8.53
C ARG A 76 9.03 -7.22 7.17
N ILE A 77 8.15 -6.23 7.01
CA ILE A 77 7.55 -5.87 5.72
C ILE A 77 8.64 -5.38 4.75
N ASP A 78 9.57 -4.54 5.21
CA ASP A 78 10.68 -4.05 4.38
C ASP A 78 11.57 -5.20 3.88
N ARG A 79 11.82 -6.20 4.73
CA ARG A 79 12.54 -7.42 4.34
C ARG A 79 11.81 -8.26 3.30
N ILE A 80 10.48 -8.19 3.22
CA ILE A 80 9.73 -8.80 2.12
C ILE A 80 10.01 -8.02 0.84
N TRP A 81 9.88 -6.69 0.89
CA TRP A 81 10.12 -5.81 -0.26
C TRP A 81 11.50 -6.02 -0.89
N ASP A 82 12.57 -6.12 -0.09
CA ASP A 82 13.93 -6.38 -0.57
C ASP A 82 14.02 -7.66 -1.42
N LYS A 83 13.23 -8.68 -1.09
CA LYS A 83 13.21 -9.97 -1.81
C LYS A 83 12.41 -9.91 -3.10
N VAL A 84 11.38 -9.07 -3.17
CA VAL A 84 10.37 -9.11 -4.25
C VAL A 84 10.36 -7.89 -5.16
N SER A 85 11.08 -6.82 -4.81
CA SER A 85 11.10 -5.56 -5.56
C SER A 85 11.45 -5.74 -7.04
N HIS A 86 12.35 -6.69 -7.37
CA HIS A 86 12.74 -7.02 -8.73
C HIS A 86 11.62 -7.65 -9.58
N GLU A 87 10.57 -8.17 -8.94
CA GLU A 87 9.40 -8.76 -9.59
C GLU A 87 8.29 -7.73 -9.84
N ALA A 88 8.42 -6.54 -9.23
CA ALA A 88 7.42 -5.49 -9.32
C ALA A 88 7.28 -5.03 -10.79
N PRO A 89 6.05 -5.00 -11.34
CA PRO A 89 5.85 -4.50 -12.69
C PRO A 89 6.20 -3.01 -12.73
N VAL A 90 7.13 -2.63 -13.60
CA VAL A 90 7.33 -1.22 -13.94
C VAL A 90 6.14 -0.82 -14.81
N VAL A 91 5.19 -0.11 -14.22
CA VAL A 91 4.04 0.38 -14.96
C VAL A 91 4.40 1.71 -15.61
N ASP A 92 4.94 1.65 -16.83
CA ASP A 92 4.98 2.81 -17.71
C ASP A 92 3.57 3.01 -18.28
N ILE A 93 2.80 3.92 -17.67
CA ILE A 93 1.46 4.30 -18.14
C ILE A 93 1.54 5.70 -18.78
N PRO A 94 1.74 5.80 -20.11
CA PRO A 94 1.85 7.09 -20.80
C PRO A 94 0.65 8.02 -20.59
N PHE A 95 -0.53 7.45 -20.30
CA PHE A 95 -1.75 8.23 -20.10
C PHE A 95 -1.76 9.01 -18.77
N ILE A 96 -1.18 8.46 -17.70
CA ILE A 96 -1.10 9.15 -16.39
C ILE A 96 0.01 10.21 -16.43
N THR A 97 1.18 9.86 -16.97
CA THR A 97 2.35 10.76 -16.99
C THR A 97 2.16 11.96 -17.93
N ARG A 98 1.51 11.78 -19.09
CA ARG A 98 1.31 12.87 -20.07
C ARG A 98 0.10 13.75 -19.77
N THR A 99 -0.94 13.21 -19.16
CA THR A 99 -2.20 13.95 -18.89
C THR A 99 -2.15 14.67 -17.54
N GLY A 100 -1.44 14.12 -16.53
CA GLY A 100 -1.21 14.80 -15.25
C GLY A 100 -0.50 16.16 -15.39
N MET A 101 0.52 16.24 -16.25
CA MET A 101 1.21 17.52 -16.55
C MET A 101 0.29 18.55 -17.26
N LYS A 102 -0.71 18.10 -18.03
CA LYS A 102 -1.66 19.00 -18.69
C LYS A 102 -2.65 19.64 -17.72
N TYR A 103 -3.00 18.97 -16.62
CA TYR A 103 -3.87 19.54 -15.59
C TYR A 103 -3.10 20.38 -14.58
N ALA A 104 -1.88 19.99 -14.19
CA ALA A 104 -1.02 20.79 -13.32
C ALA A 104 -0.73 22.20 -13.89
N SER A 105 -0.54 22.30 -15.21
CA SER A 105 -0.35 23.58 -15.92
C SER A 105 -1.61 24.43 -16.05
N GLN A 106 -2.81 23.85 -15.89
CA GLN A 106 -4.08 24.59 -15.90
C GLN A 106 -4.45 25.11 -14.51
N ILE A 107 -3.99 24.44 -13.45
CA ILE A 107 -4.23 24.85 -12.06
C ILE A 107 -3.26 25.97 -11.64
N ALA A 108 -2.02 25.95 -12.12
CA ALA A 108 -1.04 27.02 -11.86
C ALA A 108 -1.31 28.33 -12.62
N ALA A 109 -2.36 28.39 -13.46
CA ALA A 109 -2.75 29.55 -14.26
C ALA A 109 -4.02 30.26 -13.74
N LYS A 110 -4.46 29.96 -12.52
CA LYS A 110 -5.46 30.72 -11.75
C LYS A 110 -4.87 31.18 -10.44
#